data_AF-A0A3M2KSS7-F1
#
_entry.id   AF-A0A3M2KSS7-F1
#
_cell.length_a   1.000
_cell.length_b   1.000
_cell.length_c   1.000
_cell.angle_alpha   90.00
_cell.angle_beta   90.00
_cell.angle_gamma   90.00
#
_symmetry.space_group_name_H-M   'P 1'
#
loop_
_entity.id
_entity.type
_entity.pdbx_description
1 polymer ?
#
loop_
_entity_poly.entity_id
_entity_poly.type
_entity_poly.pdbx_seq_one_letter_code
_entity_poly.pdbx_strand_id
1 'polypeptide(L)'
;MTTVSPPPSPSESSPARGSAKPAVSWLAPAPTRVPPPEAPEAPPVRRGPLAGALLIGAALDAYVFARHGAKPGVLLLLGLGLGFALFHSRFGFTSAWRQLIAVGNGAGLRAHTLLLGTTATLFALIIGTGTGLFGSEPAPSAGSLGVGLLVGAFVFAIGMQLGGACASGTLFAVGSGQTSVVLTLGGFILGSTLAAWQFDLWNDLPALDPVVLSDHVGWFGSWGITVLALAAIYGLTRLVQRRRTPPPTGAVPTARGVARRALRGSWPLAAG
;
A
#
# COMPACT_ATOMS: atom_id res chain seq x y z
N MET A 1 22.99 91.82 -6.16
CA MET A 1 23.09 91.43 -7.59
C MET A 1 23.52 89.97 -7.67
N THR A 2 22.52 89.12 -7.97
CA THR A 2 22.57 87.81 -8.64
C THR A 2 23.70 86.81 -8.34
N THR A 3 23.39 85.79 -7.53
CA THR A 3 23.98 84.46 -7.58
C THR A 3 23.16 83.58 -8.55
N VAL A 4 23.83 82.89 -9.48
CA VAL A 4 23.20 81.92 -10.40
C VAL A 4 23.54 80.50 -9.91
N SER A 5 22.51 79.70 -9.63
CA SER A 5 22.62 78.27 -9.35
C SER A 5 22.14 77.45 -10.56
N PRO A 6 22.81 76.35 -10.94
CA PRO A 6 22.32 75.44 -11.98
C PRO A 6 21.29 74.41 -11.44
N PRO A 7 20.48 73.78 -12.32
CA PRO A 7 19.28 73.01 -11.96
C PRO A 7 19.56 71.56 -11.50
N PRO A 8 18.61 70.91 -10.80
CA PRO A 8 18.75 69.53 -10.30
C PRO A 8 18.55 68.45 -11.38
N SER A 9 19.25 67.32 -11.20
CA SER A 9 19.20 66.11 -12.03
C SER A 9 17.90 65.30 -11.87
N PRO A 10 17.46 64.54 -12.89
CA PRO A 10 16.22 63.78 -12.86
C PRO A 10 16.33 62.46 -12.08
N SER A 11 15.21 62.11 -11.47
CA SER A 11 14.92 60.99 -10.57
C SER A 11 15.17 59.59 -11.15
N GLU A 12 15.91 58.79 -10.40
CA GLU A 12 16.01 57.34 -10.53
C GLU A 12 14.69 56.69 -10.02
N SER A 13 13.95 56.01 -10.90
CA SER A 13 12.73 55.29 -10.54
C SER A 13 13.02 53.79 -10.39
N SER A 14 13.05 53.32 -9.15
CA SER A 14 13.10 51.90 -8.80
C SER A 14 11.74 51.49 -8.23
N PRO A 15 11.00 50.53 -8.83
CA PRO A 15 9.74 50.07 -8.26
C PRO A 15 10.02 49.12 -7.09
N ALA A 16 9.74 49.60 -5.88
CA ALA A 16 9.79 48.83 -4.65
C ALA A 16 8.78 47.66 -4.68
N ARG A 17 9.30 46.43 -4.55
CA ARG A 17 8.55 45.22 -4.24
C ARG A 17 8.06 45.28 -2.79
N GLY A 18 6.81 45.70 -2.58
CA GLY A 18 6.12 45.62 -1.29
C GLY A 18 5.18 44.41 -1.24
N SER A 19 5.68 43.27 -0.78
CA SER A 19 4.86 42.12 -0.36
C SER A 19 4.17 42.48 0.97
N ALA A 20 2.93 42.94 0.92
CA ALA A 20 2.12 43.14 2.12
C ALA A 20 1.88 41.79 2.83
N LYS A 21 2.39 41.63 4.05
CA LYS A 21 2.06 40.49 4.94
C LYS A 21 0.59 40.63 5.37
N PRO A 22 -0.21 39.54 5.35
CA PRO A 22 -1.60 39.62 5.79
C PRO A 22 -1.64 39.94 7.30
N ALA A 23 -2.44 40.94 7.65
CA ALA A 23 -2.65 41.34 9.05
C ALA A 23 -3.34 40.20 9.81
N VAL A 24 -2.69 39.69 10.85
CA VAL A 24 -3.26 38.66 11.73
C VAL A 24 -4.23 39.35 12.69
N SER A 25 -5.53 39.19 12.45
CA SER A 25 -6.59 39.64 13.35
C SER A 25 -6.73 38.63 14.50
N TRP A 26 -6.21 38.98 15.68
CA TRP A 26 -6.28 38.17 16.90
C TRP A 26 -7.70 38.03 17.48
N LEU A 27 -8.65 38.82 16.98
CA LEU A 27 -10.04 38.89 17.46
C LEU A 27 -11.04 38.28 16.47
N ALA A 28 -10.58 37.74 15.34
CA ALA A 28 -11.45 37.02 14.43
C ALA A 28 -11.83 35.66 15.06
N PRO A 29 -13.12 35.27 15.08
CA PRO A 29 -13.50 33.93 15.47
C PRO A 29 -12.71 32.93 14.62
N ALA A 30 -12.06 31.97 15.25
CA ALA A 30 -11.27 30.97 14.55
C ALA A 30 -12.15 30.34 13.44
N PRO A 31 -11.66 30.27 12.18
CA PRO A 31 -12.46 29.75 11.08
C PRO A 31 -12.92 28.33 11.42
N THR A 32 -14.23 28.15 11.58
CA THR A 32 -14.85 26.87 11.96
C THR A 32 -14.80 25.83 10.84
N ARG A 33 -14.40 26.25 9.63
CA ARG A 33 -13.99 25.40 8.51
C ARG A 33 -12.90 26.10 7.69
N VAL A 34 -11.74 25.48 7.61
CA VAL A 34 -10.72 25.79 6.60
C VAL A 34 -10.90 24.80 5.45
N PRO A 35 -10.70 25.20 4.17
CA PRO A 35 -10.64 24.25 3.07
C PRO A 35 -9.64 23.13 3.39
N PRO A 36 -9.90 21.88 2.95
CA PRO A 36 -8.95 20.80 3.11
C PRO A 36 -7.57 21.23 2.59
N PRO A 37 -6.47 20.99 3.34
CA PRO A 37 -5.14 21.36 2.89
C PRO A 37 -4.89 20.79 1.49
N GLU A 38 -4.45 21.62 0.55
CA GLU A 38 -4.12 21.16 -0.79
C GLU A 38 -2.94 20.18 -0.70
N ALA A 39 -3.05 19.04 -1.38
CA ALA A 39 -2.00 18.04 -1.37
C ALA A 39 -0.69 18.64 -1.92
N PRO A 40 0.45 18.46 -1.25
CA PRO A 40 1.75 18.85 -1.80
C PRO A 40 1.98 18.18 -3.17
N GLU A 41 2.61 18.88 -4.10
CA GLU A 41 2.95 18.30 -5.40
C GLU A 41 4.02 17.21 -5.22
N ALA A 42 3.83 16.07 -5.88
CA ALA A 42 4.77 14.95 -5.78
C ALA A 42 6.14 15.35 -6.36
N PRO A 43 7.26 15.00 -5.69
CA PRO A 43 8.61 15.33 -6.17
C PRO A 43 8.89 14.71 -7.56
N PRO A 44 9.77 15.32 -8.36
CA PRO A 44 10.06 14.85 -9.71
C PRO A 44 10.67 13.44 -9.70
N VAL A 45 10.21 12.60 -10.64
CA VAL A 45 10.67 11.22 -10.78
C VAL A 45 12.16 11.19 -11.15
N ARG A 46 12.93 10.42 -10.39
CA ARG A 46 14.35 10.16 -10.71
C ARG A 46 14.42 9.19 -11.89
N ARG A 47 14.72 9.72 -13.08
CA ARG A 47 14.71 8.95 -14.34
C ARG A 47 15.75 7.83 -14.38
N GLY A 48 16.93 8.04 -13.77
CA GLY A 48 18.00 7.04 -13.75
C GLY A 48 17.59 5.73 -13.06
N PRO A 49 17.18 5.75 -11.78
CA PRO A 49 16.70 4.56 -11.08
C PRO A 49 15.49 3.91 -11.76
N LEU A 50 14.56 4.72 -12.30
CA LEU A 50 13.40 4.18 -13.02
C LEU A 50 13.82 3.43 -14.29
N ALA A 51 14.71 4.01 -15.10
CA ALA A 51 15.22 3.37 -16.31
C ALA A 51 15.99 2.09 -15.97
N GLY A 52 16.82 2.12 -14.92
CA GLY A 52 17.51 0.92 -14.43
C GLY A 52 16.54 -0.18 -14.01
N ALA A 53 15.51 0.14 -13.22
CA ALA A 53 14.49 -0.81 -12.79
C ALA A 53 13.71 -1.41 -13.97
N LEU A 54 13.33 -0.59 -14.96
CA LEU A 54 12.65 -1.05 -16.17
C LEU A 54 13.54 -1.97 -17.02
N LEU A 55 14.82 -1.61 -17.19
CA LEU A 55 15.77 -2.42 -17.95
C LEU A 55 16.03 -3.76 -17.26
N ILE A 56 16.27 -3.76 -15.94
CA ILE A 56 16.47 -4.99 -15.16
C ILE A 56 15.21 -5.85 -15.20
N GLY A 57 14.03 -5.26 -15.00
CA GLY A 57 12.75 -5.97 -15.07
C GLY A 57 12.51 -6.61 -16.43
N ALA A 58 12.72 -5.86 -17.51
CA ALA A 58 12.55 -6.36 -18.88
C ALA A 58 13.59 -7.43 -19.25
N ALA A 59 14.85 -7.26 -18.84
CA ALA A 59 15.90 -8.25 -19.10
C ALA A 59 15.65 -9.55 -18.34
N LEU A 60 15.22 -9.46 -17.08
CA LEU A 60 14.87 -10.62 -16.26
C LEU A 60 13.65 -11.35 -16.85
N ASP A 61 12.64 -10.59 -17.26
CA ASP A 61 11.44 -11.15 -17.88
C ASP A 61 11.75 -11.86 -19.21
N ALA A 62 12.49 -11.20 -20.10
CA ALA A 62 12.95 -11.80 -21.34
C ALA A 62 13.78 -13.07 -21.11
N TYR A 63 14.66 -13.07 -20.11
CA TYR A 63 15.42 -14.26 -19.71
C TYR A 63 14.51 -15.40 -19.25
N VAL A 64 13.53 -15.10 -18.39
CA VAL A 64 12.60 -16.12 -17.86
C VAL A 64 11.72 -16.68 -18.97
N PHE A 65 11.19 -15.84 -19.86
CA PHE A 65 10.44 -16.30 -21.03
C PHE A 65 11.28 -17.21 -21.94
N ALA A 66 12.55 -16.86 -22.18
CA ALA A 66 13.44 -17.63 -23.03
C ALA A 66 13.90 -18.96 -22.39
N ARG A 67 14.09 -19.01 -21.07
CA ARG A 67 14.68 -20.17 -20.38
C ARG A 67 13.68 -21.09 -19.68
N HIS A 68 12.59 -20.53 -19.16
CA HIS A 68 11.61 -21.26 -18.33
C HIS A 68 10.20 -21.29 -18.96
N GLY A 69 10.03 -20.65 -20.11
CA GLY A 69 8.79 -20.66 -20.89
C GLY A 69 7.76 -19.60 -20.46
N ALA A 70 6.59 -19.64 -21.09
CA ALA A 70 5.59 -18.58 -20.95
C ALA A 70 4.96 -18.50 -19.55
N LYS A 71 4.74 -19.64 -18.87
CA LYS A 71 4.08 -19.65 -17.56
C LYS A 71 4.88 -18.90 -16.48
N PRO A 72 6.18 -19.19 -16.23
CA PRO A 72 6.98 -18.42 -15.29
C PRO A 72 7.16 -16.96 -15.68
N GLY A 73 7.24 -16.65 -16.98
CA GLY A 73 7.33 -15.27 -17.47
C GLY A 73 6.07 -14.46 -17.16
N VAL A 74 4.89 -15.00 -17.44
CA VAL A 74 3.61 -14.34 -17.10
C VAL A 74 3.45 -14.17 -15.59
N LEU A 75 3.87 -15.14 -14.78
CA LEU A 75 3.85 -15.01 -13.32
C LEU A 75 4.79 -13.92 -12.81
N LEU A 76 5.96 -13.75 -13.44
CA LEU A 76 6.87 -12.65 -13.12
C LEU A 76 6.26 -11.29 -13.48
N LEU A 77 5.66 -11.15 -14.66
CA LEU A 77 4.93 -9.93 -15.05
C LEU A 77 3.79 -9.60 -14.08
N LEU A 78 3.02 -10.60 -13.66
CA LEU A 78 1.97 -10.42 -12.64
C LEU A 78 2.56 -9.96 -11.30
N GLY A 79 3.68 -10.55 -10.87
CA GLY A 79 4.38 -10.14 -9.66
C GLY A 79 4.90 -8.70 -9.71
N LEU A 80 5.48 -8.29 -10.85
CA LEU A 80 5.93 -6.91 -11.08
C LEU A 80 4.73 -5.93 -11.09
N GLY A 81 3.63 -6.29 -11.74
CA GLY A 81 2.40 -5.51 -11.77
C GLY A 81 1.78 -5.34 -10.37
N LEU A 82 1.72 -6.42 -9.59
CA LEU A 82 1.24 -6.39 -8.21
C LEU A 82 2.14 -5.53 -7.32
N GLY A 83 3.47 -5.66 -7.46
CA GLY A 83 4.43 -4.81 -6.75
C GLY A 83 4.27 -3.33 -7.09
N PHE A 84 4.05 -3.00 -8.37
CA PHE A 84 3.78 -1.64 -8.83
C PHE A 84 2.48 -1.07 -8.23
N ALA A 85 1.41 -1.88 -8.19
CA ALA A 85 0.12 -1.49 -7.59
C ALA A 85 0.25 -1.24 -6.08
N LEU A 86 0.93 -2.14 -5.34
CA LEU A 86 1.21 -1.98 -3.91
C LEU A 86 2.04 -0.72 -3.61
N PHE A 87 3.00 -0.42 -4.48
CA PHE A 87 3.83 0.78 -4.35
C PHE A 87 3.00 2.07 -4.47
N HIS A 88 2.11 2.15 -5.46
CA HIS A 88 1.31 3.35 -5.72
C HIS A 88 0.15 3.52 -4.73
N SER A 89 -0.38 2.43 -4.18
CA SER A 89 -1.44 2.45 -3.18
C SER A 89 -0.93 2.67 -1.74
N ARG A 90 0.38 2.58 -1.50
CA ARG A 90 1.01 2.69 -0.17
C ARG A 90 0.35 1.73 0.84
N PHE A 91 0.00 0.55 0.36
CA PHE A 91 -0.81 -0.43 1.07
C PHE A 91 0.00 -1.17 2.14
N GLY A 92 -0.54 -1.32 3.35
CA GLY A 92 0.14 -2.00 4.44
C GLY A 92 -0.81 -2.57 5.47
N PHE A 93 -0.69 -3.88 5.72
CA PHE A 93 -1.61 -4.58 6.62
C PHE A 93 -1.52 -4.08 8.06
N THR A 94 -0.30 -4.07 8.62
CA THR A 94 -0.06 -3.66 10.02
C THR A 94 -0.44 -2.21 10.30
N SER A 95 -0.18 -1.29 9.37
CA SER A 95 -0.44 0.14 9.57
C SER A 95 -1.93 0.45 9.65
N ALA A 96 -2.76 -0.20 8.83
CA ALA A 96 -4.21 -0.05 8.87
C ALA A 96 -4.82 -0.54 10.21
N TRP A 97 -4.35 -1.68 10.71
CA TRP A 97 -4.77 -2.19 12.03
C TRP A 97 -4.34 -1.27 13.16
N ARG A 98 -3.10 -0.78 13.12
CA ARG A 98 -2.58 0.19 14.09
C ARG A 98 -3.39 1.49 14.09
N GLN A 99 -3.76 2.01 12.92
CA GLN A 99 -4.62 3.21 12.81
C GLN A 99 -6.02 2.98 13.39
N LEU A 100 -6.61 1.80 13.18
CA LEU A 100 -7.90 1.47 13.77
C LEU A 100 -7.82 1.39 15.30
N ILE A 101 -6.83 0.70 15.85
CA ILE A 101 -6.71 0.48 17.30
C ILE A 101 -6.32 1.77 18.02
N ALA A 102 -5.33 2.50 17.51
CA ALA A 102 -4.77 3.67 18.17
C ALA A 102 -5.69 4.90 18.10
N VAL A 103 -6.22 5.21 16.90
CA VAL A 103 -6.99 6.45 16.68
C VAL A 103 -8.43 6.18 16.20
N GLY A 104 -8.83 4.94 15.97
CA GLY A 104 -10.17 4.62 15.46
C GLY A 104 -10.34 4.82 13.95
N ASN A 105 -9.26 5.00 13.19
CA ASN A 105 -9.35 5.19 11.74
C ASN A 105 -9.40 3.84 11.01
N GLY A 106 -10.59 3.47 10.52
CA GLY A 106 -10.83 2.24 9.77
C GLY A 106 -10.69 2.35 8.25
N ALA A 107 -10.14 3.45 7.70
CA ALA A 107 -10.04 3.62 6.24
C ALA A 107 -9.19 2.52 5.58
N GLY A 108 -8.01 2.23 6.13
CA GLY A 108 -7.15 1.16 5.62
C GLY A 108 -7.79 -0.23 5.74
N LEU A 109 -8.47 -0.53 6.85
CA LEU A 109 -9.07 -1.84 7.04
C LEU A 109 -10.26 -2.08 6.08
N ARG A 110 -10.98 -1.02 5.70
CA ARG A 110 -12.00 -1.10 4.64
C ARG A 110 -11.39 -1.35 3.25
N ALA A 111 -10.22 -0.79 2.97
CA ALA A 111 -9.49 -1.14 1.76
C ALA A 111 -9.08 -2.62 1.74
N HIS A 112 -8.65 -3.18 2.89
CA HIS A 112 -8.37 -4.62 2.98
C HIS A 112 -9.62 -5.47 2.71
N THR A 113 -10.80 -5.06 3.20
CA THR A 113 -12.04 -5.81 2.91
C THR A 113 -12.38 -5.81 1.42
N LEU A 114 -12.08 -4.73 0.70
CA LEU A 114 -12.27 -4.66 -0.75
C LEU A 114 -11.24 -5.54 -1.48
N LEU A 115 -9.97 -5.45 -1.10
CA LEU A 115 -8.90 -6.30 -1.66
C LEU A 115 -9.25 -7.78 -1.47
N LEU A 116 -9.45 -8.21 -0.22
CA LEU A 116 -9.77 -9.59 0.12
C LEU A 116 -11.07 -10.06 -0.53
N GLY A 117 -12.11 -9.22 -0.57
CA GLY A 117 -13.39 -9.57 -1.18
C GLY A 117 -13.29 -9.73 -2.70
N THR A 118 -12.56 -8.85 -3.37
CA THR A 118 -12.33 -8.93 -4.82
C THR A 118 -11.50 -10.17 -5.16
N THR A 119 -10.40 -10.40 -4.42
CA THR A 119 -9.55 -11.58 -4.60
C THR A 119 -10.32 -12.88 -4.32
N ALA A 120 -11.08 -12.94 -3.23
CA ALA A 120 -11.90 -14.10 -2.91
C ALA A 120 -12.97 -14.37 -3.96
N THR A 121 -13.61 -13.33 -4.50
CA THR A 121 -14.61 -13.48 -5.57
C THR A 121 -13.98 -13.99 -6.86
N LEU A 122 -12.83 -13.44 -7.25
CA LEU A 122 -12.11 -13.88 -8.45
C LEU A 122 -11.68 -15.36 -8.33
N PHE A 123 -11.08 -15.76 -7.20
CA PHE A 123 -10.67 -17.15 -7.00
C PHE A 123 -11.86 -18.10 -6.86
N ALA A 124 -12.95 -17.69 -6.19
CA ALA A 124 -14.16 -18.50 -6.09
C ALA A 124 -14.76 -18.76 -7.48
N LEU A 125 -14.78 -17.76 -8.36
CA LEU A 125 -15.23 -17.93 -9.75
C LEU A 125 -14.29 -18.86 -10.54
N ILE A 126 -12.97 -18.62 -10.47
CA ILE A 126 -11.99 -19.43 -11.22
C ILE A 126 -12.04 -20.90 -10.80
N ILE A 127 -12.06 -21.16 -9.49
CA ILE A 127 -12.11 -22.53 -8.94
C ILE A 127 -13.49 -23.15 -9.17
N GLY A 128 -14.57 -22.41 -8.91
CA GLY A 128 -15.94 -22.93 -9.07
C GLY A 128 -16.34 -23.21 -10.51
N THR A 129 -15.76 -22.50 -11.48
CA THR A 129 -16.01 -22.74 -12.92
C THR A 129 -14.96 -23.64 -13.59
N GLY A 130 -13.90 -24.02 -12.86
CA GLY A 130 -12.81 -24.83 -13.39
C GLY A 130 -11.99 -24.14 -14.50
N THR A 131 -12.04 -22.80 -14.60
CA THR A 131 -11.33 -22.06 -15.66
C THR A 131 -9.84 -22.00 -15.37
N GLY A 132 -9.13 -23.03 -15.82
CA GLY A 132 -7.69 -23.14 -15.77
C GLY A 132 -6.95 -22.19 -16.73
N LEU A 133 -5.81 -21.65 -16.28
CA LEU A 133 -4.82 -21.07 -17.18
C LEU A 133 -3.67 -22.05 -17.38
N PHE A 134 -3.05 -22.05 -18.56
CA PHE A 134 -1.90 -22.91 -18.88
C PHE A 134 -2.16 -24.42 -18.67
N GLY A 135 -3.38 -24.89 -18.90
CA GLY A 135 -3.76 -26.29 -18.72
C GLY A 135 -3.77 -26.77 -17.25
N SER A 136 -3.76 -25.86 -16.28
CA SER A 136 -3.86 -26.21 -14.86
C SER A 136 -5.32 -26.32 -14.42
N GLU A 137 -5.65 -27.34 -13.63
CA GLU A 137 -6.95 -27.46 -13.00
C GLU A 137 -6.95 -26.67 -11.67
N PRO A 138 -7.74 -25.60 -11.52
CA PRO A 138 -7.74 -24.81 -10.30
C PRO A 138 -8.37 -25.62 -9.17
N ALA A 139 -7.61 -25.88 -8.11
CA ALA A 139 -8.09 -26.57 -6.92
C ALA A 139 -7.94 -25.69 -5.68
N PRO A 140 -8.86 -25.79 -4.70
CA PRO A 140 -8.69 -25.14 -3.41
C PRO A 140 -7.44 -25.68 -2.71
N SER A 141 -6.60 -24.78 -2.21
CA SER A 141 -5.44 -25.13 -1.39
C SER A 141 -5.82 -25.05 0.09
N ALA A 142 -5.77 -26.18 0.78
CA ALA A 142 -6.07 -26.27 2.21
C ALA A 142 -4.76 -26.29 3.01
N GLY A 143 -4.58 -25.33 3.92
CA GLY A 143 -3.48 -25.35 4.88
C GLY A 143 -3.91 -26.01 6.19
N SER A 144 -3.03 -26.79 6.82
CA SER A 144 -3.29 -27.34 8.16
C SER A 144 -3.20 -26.25 9.22
N LEU A 145 -4.12 -26.27 10.18
CA LEU A 145 -4.12 -25.35 11.32
C LEU A 145 -3.40 -26.03 12.48
N GLY A 146 -2.09 -25.82 12.56
CA GLY A 146 -1.24 -26.46 13.57
C GLY A 146 -0.50 -25.51 14.50
N VAL A 147 0.19 -26.12 15.47
CA VAL A 147 1.01 -25.40 16.44
C VAL A 147 2.12 -24.61 15.74
N GLY A 148 2.71 -25.15 14.67
CA GLY A 148 3.71 -24.44 13.85
C GLY A 148 3.19 -23.13 13.28
N LEU A 149 1.95 -23.12 12.76
CA LEU A 149 1.30 -21.91 12.24
C LEU A 149 1.05 -20.88 13.35
N LEU A 150 0.59 -21.31 14.52
CA LEU A 150 0.33 -20.41 15.65
C LEU A 150 1.63 -19.78 16.19
N VAL A 151 2.66 -20.60 16.41
CA VAL A 151 3.97 -20.12 16.88
C VAL A 151 4.59 -19.20 15.83
N GLY A 152 4.55 -19.58 14.56
CA GLY A 152 5.03 -18.77 13.44
C GLY A 152 4.31 -17.42 13.36
N ALA A 153 2.98 -17.41 13.49
CA ALA A 153 2.19 -16.18 13.48
C ALA A 153 2.55 -15.24 14.63
N PHE A 154 2.81 -15.78 15.83
CA PHE A 154 3.20 -14.99 17.00
C PHE A 154 4.60 -14.39 16.85
N VAL A 155 5.58 -15.20 16.46
CA VAL A 155 6.97 -14.75 16.20
C VAL A 155 6.99 -13.72 15.06
N PHE A 156 6.22 -13.96 13.99
CA PHE A 156 6.05 -13.02 12.90
C PHE A 156 5.42 -11.70 13.37
N ALA A 157 4.40 -11.75 14.24
CA ALA A 157 3.79 -10.56 14.82
C ALA A 157 4.78 -9.74 15.67
N ILE A 158 5.62 -10.39 16.48
CA ILE A 158 6.70 -9.72 17.21
C ILE A 158 7.67 -9.06 16.22
N GLY A 159 8.08 -9.78 15.18
CA GLY A 159 8.96 -9.25 14.12
C GLY A 159 8.36 -8.03 13.42
N MET A 160 7.07 -8.05 13.10
CA MET A 160 6.37 -6.90 12.50
C MET A 160 6.38 -5.67 13.40
N GLN A 161 6.27 -5.86 14.72
CA GLN A 161 6.29 -4.77 15.68
C GLN A 161 7.69 -4.17 15.83
N LEU A 162 8.73 -5.01 15.88
CA LEU A 162 10.12 -4.56 15.92
C LEU A 162 10.55 -3.88 14.61
N GLY A 163 10.12 -4.41 13.46
CA GLY A 163 10.41 -3.86 12.14
C GLY A 163 9.54 -2.67 11.74
N GLY A 164 8.46 -2.39 12.49
CA GLY A 164 7.52 -1.29 12.22
C GLY A 164 6.60 -1.50 11.00
N ALA A 165 6.74 -2.62 10.27
CA ALA A 165 6.01 -2.94 9.04
C ALA A 165 5.78 -4.46 8.88
N CYS A 166 4.73 -4.82 8.11
CA CYS A 166 4.53 -6.17 7.58
C CYS A 166 5.39 -6.38 6.32
N ALA A 167 5.48 -7.62 5.83
CA ALA A 167 6.22 -7.97 4.61
C ALA A 167 5.90 -7.03 3.42
N SER A 168 4.62 -6.81 3.10
CA SER A 168 4.20 -5.89 2.03
C SER A 168 4.58 -4.43 2.32
N GLY A 169 4.45 -3.99 3.57
CA GLY A 169 4.88 -2.66 3.99
C GLY A 169 6.39 -2.46 3.91
N THR A 170 7.18 -3.49 4.21
CA THR A 170 8.64 -3.51 4.11
C THR A 170 9.09 -3.41 2.65
N LEU A 171 8.49 -4.21 1.75
CA LEU A 171 8.77 -4.17 0.31
C LEU A 171 8.51 -2.78 -0.29
N PHE A 172 7.35 -2.19 0.01
CA PHE A 172 7.02 -0.85 -0.45
C PHE A 172 7.93 0.22 0.18
N ALA A 173 8.18 0.18 1.48
CA ALA A 173 9.00 1.19 2.16
C ALA A 173 10.44 1.19 1.60
N VAL A 174 11.03 0.01 1.42
CA VAL A 174 12.34 -0.14 0.79
C VAL A 174 12.30 0.33 -0.67
N GLY A 175 11.27 -0.05 -1.44
CA GLY A 175 11.07 0.43 -2.81
C GLY A 175 10.92 1.95 -2.92
N SER A 176 10.41 2.62 -1.86
CA SER A 176 10.31 4.08 -1.78
C SER A 176 11.61 4.78 -1.38
N GLY A 177 12.69 4.02 -1.14
CA GLY A 177 14.02 4.53 -0.77
C GLY A 177 14.22 4.70 0.73
N GLN A 178 13.34 4.13 1.57
CA GLN A 178 13.48 4.24 3.01
C GLN A 178 14.50 3.22 3.54
N THR A 179 15.72 3.68 3.78
CA THR A 179 16.84 2.84 4.20
C THR A 179 16.66 2.22 5.59
N SER A 180 15.86 2.85 6.47
CA SER A 180 15.62 2.34 7.83
C SER A 180 14.96 0.96 7.89
N VAL A 181 14.29 0.53 6.81
CA VAL A 181 13.56 -0.75 6.75
C VAL A 181 14.34 -1.83 5.98
N VAL A 182 15.54 -1.50 5.45
CA VAL A 182 16.38 -2.45 4.71
C VAL A 182 16.90 -3.57 5.61
N LEU A 183 17.26 -3.25 6.87
CA LEU A 183 17.65 -4.25 7.85
C LEU A 183 16.50 -5.21 8.18
N THR A 184 15.27 -4.69 8.28
CA THR A 184 14.06 -5.49 8.45
C THR A 184 13.84 -6.42 7.25
N LEU A 185 14.06 -5.93 6.03
CA LEU A 185 13.99 -6.77 4.82
C LEU A 185 15.05 -7.87 4.83
N GLY A 186 16.29 -7.55 5.20
CA GLY A 186 17.37 -8.52 5.33
C GLY A 186 17.05 -9.61 6.35
N GLY A 187 16.59 -9.23 7.54
CA GLY A 187 16.15 -10.17 8.57
C GLY A 187 14.96 -11.02 8.12
N PHE A 188 14.01 -10.44 7.38
CA PHE A 188 12.89 -11.17 6.79
C PHE A 188 13.37 -12.23 5.78
N ILE A 189 14.27 -11.86 4.87
CA ILE A 189 14.83 -12.78 3.86
C ILE A 189 15.63 -13.90 4.53
N LEU A 190 16.53 -13.56 5.47
CA LEU A 190 17.35 -14.55 6.17
C LEU A 190 16.46 -15.48 7.00
N GLY A 191 15.51 -14.92 7.75
CA GLY A 191 14.58 -15.69 8.58
C GLY A 191 13.67 -16.61 7.75
N SER A 192 13.09 -16.12 6.66
CA SER A 192 12.24 -16.95 5.79
C SER A 192 13.03 -18.06 5.10
N THR A 193 14.27 -17.78 4.71
CA THR A 193 15.15 -18.78 4.08
C THR A 193 15.59 -19.84 5.09
N LEU A 194 15.94 -19.43 6.32
CA LEU A 194 16.29 -20.35 7.40
C LEU A 194 15.10 -21.21 7.81
N ALA A 195 13.90 -20.62 7.92
CA ALA A 195 12.67 -21.34 8.22
C ALA A 195 12.32 -22.35 7.11
N ALA A 196 12.49 -21.98 5.83
CA ALA A 196 12.29 -22.88 4.71
C ALA A 196 13.33 -24.02 4.68
N TRP A 197 14.58 -23.73 5.02
CA TRP A 197 15.63 -24.75 5.12
C TRP A 197 15.36 -25.73 6.27
N GLN A 198 14.81 -25.24 7.38
CA GLN A 198 14.51 -26.05 8.55
C GLN A 198 13.10 -26.66 8.49
N PHE A 199 12.38 -26.58 7.36
CA PHE A 199 10.94 -26.90 7.25
C PHE A 199 10.57 -28.26 7.84
N ASP A 200 11.40 -29.29 7.62
CA ASP A 200 11.18 -30.65 8.13
C ASP A 200 11.09 -30.71 9.66
N LEU A 201 11.75 -29.81 10.40
CA LEU A 201 11.70 -29.76 11.86
C LEU A 201 10.32 -29.38 12.39
N TRP A 202 9.55 -28.64 11.61
CA TRP A 202 8.28 -28.02 12.05
C TRP A 202 7.06 -28.67 11.40
N ASN A 203 7.27 -29.43 10.32
CA ASN A 203 6.20 -30.04 9.55
C ASN A 203 5.45 -31.12 10.33
N ASP A 204 6.14 -31.80 11.27
CA ASP A 204 5.57 -32.87 12.09
C ASP A 204 4.89 -32.36 13.39
N LEU A 205 4.79 -31.04 13.59
CA LEU A 205 4.08 -30.52 14.77
C LEU A 205 2.58 -30.86 14.70
N PRO A 206 1.92 -31.05 15.86
CA PRO A 206 0.49 -31.31 15.90
C PRO A 206 -0.30 -30.25 15.12
N ALA A 207 -1.11 -30.73 14.18
CA ALA A 207 -1.95 -29.90 13.33
C ALA A 207 -3.33 -30.51 13.18
N LEU A 208 -4.34 -29.64 13.06
CA LEU A 208 -5.67 -30.04 12.68
C LEU A 208 -5.71 -30.31 11.18
N ASP A 209 -6.51 -31.30 10.79
CA ASP A 209 -6.74 -31.63 9.39
C ASP A 209 -7.25 -30.39 8.63
N PRO A 210 -6.72 -30.13 7.42
CA PRO A 210 -7.19 -29.01 6.63
C PRO A 210 -8.68 -29.15 6.30
N VAL A 211 -9.49 -28.21 6.78
CA VAL A 211 -10.93 -28.16 6.48
C VAL A 211 -11.17 -27.12 5.39
N VAL A 212 -11.69 -27.58 4.25
CA VAL A 212 -12.07 -26.70 3.14
C VAL A 212 -13.55 -26.40 3.22
N LEU A 213 -13.89 -25.12 3.41
CA LEU A 213 -15.29 -24.70 3.56
C LEU A 213 -16.14 -25.01 2.31
N SER A 214 -15.55 -24.98 1.11
CA SER A 214 -16.27 -25.31 -0.14
C SER A 214 -16.77 -26.74 -0.20
N ASP A 215 -16.13 -27.67 0.51
CA ASP A 215 -16.52 -29.09 0.48
C ASP A 215 -17.79 -29.34 1.30
N HIS A 216 -18.10 -28.46 2.25
CA HIS A 216 -19.26 -28.58 3.13
C HIS A 216 -20.47 -27.76 2.66
N VAL A 217 -20.25 -26.55 2.13
CA VAL A 217 -21.34 -25.62 1.76
C VAL A 217 -21.37 -25.27 0.27
N GLY A 218 -20.54 -25.93 -0.54
CA GLY A 218 -20.34 -25.60 -1.95
C GLY A 218 -19.53 -24.31 -2.16
N TRP A 219 -19.07 -24.10 -3.38
CA TRP A 219 -18.25 -22.92 -3.72
C TRP A 219 -19.02 -21.59 -3.54
N PHE A 220 -20.32 -21.58 -3.88
CA PHE A 220 -21.15 -20.38 -3.75
C PHE A 220 -21.45 -20.07 -2.28
N GLY A 221 -21.68 -21.10 -1.46
CA GLY A 221 -21.89 -20.95 -0.02
C GLY A 221 -20.63 -20.45 0.70
N SER A 222 -19.46 -21.02 0.39
CA SER A 222 -18.18 -20.59 0.98
C SER A 222 -17.81 -19.15 0.58
N TRP A 223 -18.08 -18.76 -0.68
CA TRP A 223 -17.96 -17.38 -1.15
C TRP A 223 -18.91 -16.45 -0.38
N GLY A 224 -20.19 -16.81 -0.26
CA GLY A 224 -21.19 -16.02 0.45
C GLY A 224 -20.82 -15.77 1.91
N ILE A 225 -20.34 -16.79 2.63
CA ILE A 225 -19.85 -16.68 4.01
C ILE A 225 -18.66 -15.73 4.09
N THR A 226 -17.71 -15.83 3.15
CA THR A 226 -16.52 -14.98 3.11
C THR A 226 -16.90 -13.51 2.89
N VAL A 227 -17.78 -13.23 1.93
CA VAL A 227 -18.26 -11.87 1.65
C VAL A 227 -19.04 -11.31 2.84
N LEU A 228 -19.86 -12.13 3.49
CA LEU A 228 -20.62 -11.72 4.69
C LEU A 228 -19.69 -11.36 5.85
N ALA A 229 -18.65 -12.17 6.10
CA ALA A 229 -17.66 -11.89 7.14
C ALA A 229 -16.90 -10.57 6.86
N LEU A 230 -16.51 -10.33 5.61
CA LEU A 230 -15.86 -9.08 5.20
C LEU A 230 -16.81 -7.87 5.31
N ALA A 231 -18.09 -8.03 4.96
CA ALA A 231 -19.10 -7.00 5.14
C ALA A 231 -19.33 -6.67 6.62
N ALA A 232 -19.30 -7.67 7.50
CA ALA A 232 -19.38 -7.47 8.95
C ALA A 232 -18.17 -6.67 9.48
N ILE A 233 -16.95 -6.99 9.03
CA ILE A 233 -15.74 -6.23 9.36
C ILE A 233 -15.84 -4.79 8.86
N TYR A 234 -16.32 -4.58 7.63
CA TYR A 234 -16.58 -3.25 7.08
C TYR A 234 -17.58 -2.46 7.95
N GLY A 235 -18.68 -3.09 8.36
CA GLY A 235 -19.67 -2.49 9.25
C GLY A 235 -19.09 -2.13 10.62
N LEU A 236 -18.33 -3.05 11.23
CA LEU A 236 -17.69 -2.85 12.52
C LEU A 236 -16.69 -1.68 12.48
N THR A 237 -15.85 -1.60 11.45
CA THR A 237 -14.90 -0.50 11.30
C THR A 237 -15.59 0.85 11.14
N ARG A 238 -16.72 0.90 10.40
CA ARG A 238 -17.56 2.11 10.29
C ARG A 238 -18.15 2.51 11.63
N LEU A 239 -18.63 1.55 12.42
CA LEU A 239 -19.16 1.80 13.75
C LEU A 239 -18.07 2.35 14.69
N VAL A 240 -16.90 1.72 14.73
CA VAL A 240 -15.76 2.18 15.54
C VAL A 240 -15.34 3.60 15.15
N GLN A 241 -15.21 3.87 13.84
CA GLN A 241 -14.82 5.17 13.33
C GLN A 241 -15.86 6.26 13.64
N ARG A 242 -17.16 5.94 13.59
CA ARG A 242 -18.23 6.85 13.99
C ARG A 242 -18.20 7.17 15.49
N ARG A 243 -17.82 6.20 16.34
CA ARG A 243 -17.75 6.38 17.79
C ARG A 243 -16.49 7.11 18.26
N ARG A 244 -15.35 6.89 17.60
CA ARG A 244 -14.04 7.46 18.01
C ARG A 244 -13.65 8.77 17.29
N THR A 245 -14.37 9.15 16.24
CA THR A 245 -14.17 10.41 15.49
C THR A 245 -12.69 10.73 15.22
N PRO A 246 -11.96 9.87 14.49
CA PRO A 246 -10.54 10.07 14.22
C PRO A 246 -10.29 11.38 13.48
N PRO A 247 -9.11 12.01 13.69
CA PRO A 247 -8.71 13.19 12.94
C PRO A 247 -8.65 12.89 11.43
N PRO A 248 -8.93 13.88 10.57
CA PRO A 248 -8.84 13.71 9.13
C PRO A 248 -7.42 13.27 8.73
N THR A 249 -7.31 12.26 7.88
CA THR A 249 -6.03 11.92 7.26
C THR A 249 -5.62 13.06 6.32
N GLY A 250 -4.42 13.60 6.51
CA GLY A 250 -3.90 14.67 5.65
C GLY A 250 -3.91 14.29 4.16
N ALA A 251 -4.02 15.29 3.30
CA ALA A 251 -4.06 15.10 1.86
C ALA A 251 -2.75 14.46 1.37
N VAL A 252 -2.86 13.29 0.72
CA VAL A 252 -1.69 12.57 0.21
C VAL A 252 -1.14 13.32 -1.02
N PRO A 253 0.19 13.52 -1.14
CA PRO A 253 0.78 14.11 -2.33
C PRO A 253 0.31 13.40 -3.61
N THR A 254 -0.23 14.16 -4.56
CA THR A 254 -0.74 13.63 -5.83
C THR A 254 -0.27 14.48 -6.99
N ALA A 255 0.03 13.85 -8.13
CA ALA A 255 0.32 14.57 -9.37
C ALA A 255 -0.96 15.20 -9.96
N ARG A 256 -0.84 16.40 -10.54
CA ARG A 256 -1.94 17.09 -11.23
C ARG A 256 -2.22 16.45 -12.60
N GLY A 257 -3.51 16.22 -12.90
CA GLY A 257 -4.02 15.62 -14.16
C GLY A 257 -4.36 14.13 -14.08
N VAL A 258 -5.44 13.68 -14.72
CA VAL A 258 -6.00 12.31 -14.59
C VAL A 258 -5.01 11.22 -15.02
N ALA A 259 -4.38 11.37 -16.19
CA ALA A 259 -3.38 10.42 -16.69
C ALA A 259 -2.09 10.42 -15.84
N ARG A 260 -1.68 11.59 -15.36
CA ARG A 260 -0.49 11.72 -14.51
C ARG A 260 -0.77 11.23 -13.08
N ARG A 261 -2.01 11.30 -12.60
CA ARG A 261 -2.47 10.71 -11.33
C ARG A 261 -2.53 9.18 -11.41
N ALA A 262 -3.00 8.62 -12.52
CA ALA A 262 -3.00 7.17 -12.74
C ALA A 262 -1.58 6.60 -12.77
N LEU A 263 -0.61 7.34 -13.32
CA LEU A 263 0.78 6.85 -13.46
C LEU A 263 1.75 7.33 -12.37
N ARG A 264 1.42 8.40 -11.62
CA ARG A 264 2.33 9.04 -10.64
C ARG A 264 1.66 9.49 -9.34
N GLY A 265 0.33 9.44 -9.25
CA GLY A 265 -0.41 9.84 -8.07
C GLY A 265 -0.44 8.72 -7.04
N SER A 266 -0.68 9.08 -5.77
CA SER A 266 -1.14 8.08 -4.79
C SER A 266 -2.50 7.55 -5.24
N TRP A 267 -2.57 6.24 -5.44
CA TRP A 267 -3.82 5.59 -5.80
C TRP A 267 -4.76 5.62 -4.58
N PRO A 268 -6.09 5.74 -4.79
CA PRO A 268 -7.02 5.55 -3.68
C PRO A 268 -6.77 4.17 -3.09
N LEU A 269 -6.86 4.03 -1.76
CA LEU A 269 -6.64 2.75 -1.09
C LEU A 269 -7.52 1.61 -1.64
N ALA A 270 -8.65 1.95 -2.28
CA ALA A 270 -9.53 0.99 -2.95
C ALA A 270 -8.99 0.42 -4.28
N ALA A 271 -7.98 1.05 -4.88
CA ALA A 271 -7.35 0.59 -6.12
C ALA A 271 -6.03 -0.19 -5.87
N GLY A 272 -5.61 -0.29 -4.61
CA GLY A 272 -4.43 -1.05 -4.18
C GLY A 272 -4.74 -2.48 -3.80
#